data_AF-A0A2M7YYE2-F1
#
_entry.id   AF-A0A2M7YYE2-F1
#
_cell.length_a   1.000
_cell.length_b   1.000
_cell.length_c   1.000
_cell.angle_alpha   90.00
_cell.angle_beta   90.00
_cell.angle_gamma   90.00
#
_symmetry.space_group_name_H-M   'P 1'
#
loop_
_entity.id
_entity.type
_entity.pdbx_description
1 polymer ?
#
loop_
_entity_poly.entity_id
_entity_poly.type
_entity_poly.pdbx_seq_one_letter_code
_entity_poly.pdbx_strand_id
1 'polypeptide(L)'
;TGLAAEQLGQTDTGILVEGKRADLLICREDVVADPLRFDHGALLEVLKDGWGYRNGLPGMRQRTFRHSVDLALGSPSALLSQ
;
A
#
# COMPACT_ATOMS: atom_id res chain seq x y z
N THR A 1 9.61 -8.38 -1.53
CA THR A 1 10.05 -8.75 -2.90
C THR A 1 9.82 -10.23 -3.10
N GLY A 2 9.81 -10.71 -4.35
CA GLY A 2 9.54 -12.13 -4.66
C GLY A 2 10.47 -13.08 -3.93
N LEU A 3 11.77 -12.76 -3.88
CA LEU A 3 12.78 -13.57 -3.19
C LEU A 3 12.52 -13.69 -1.68
N ALA A 4 12.24 -12.58 -0.99
CA ALA A 4 11.94 -12.61 0.44
C ALA A 4 10.62 -13.34 0.74
N ALA A 5 9.63 -13.17 -0.14
CA ALA A 5 8.33 -13.83 -0.03
C ALA A 5 8.47 -15.36 -0.14
N GLU A 6 9.30 -15.85 -1.08
CA GLU A 6 9.64 -17.27 -1.23
C GLU A 6 10.34 -17.84 0.01
N GLN A 7 11.36 -17.16 0.52
CA GLN A 7 12.10 -17.59 1.72
C GLN A 7 11.22 -17.70 2.97
N LEU A 8 10.16 -16.90 3.04
CA LEU A 8 9.21 -16.88 4.15
C LEU A 8 7.95 -17.73 3.89
N GLY A 9 7.85 -18.40 2.74
CA GLY A 9 6.66 -19.16 2.35
C GLY A 9 5.40 -18.31 2.13
N GLN A 10 5.54 -16.99 1.95
CA GLN A 10 4.43 -16.07 1.68
C GLN A 10 4.19 -15.94 0.18
N THR A 11 3.46 -16.90 -0.39
CA THR A 11 3.31 -17.01 -1.86
C THR A 11 2.41 -15.96 -2.50
N ASP A 12 1.62 -15.24 -1.69
CA ASP A 12 0.59 -14.30 -2.12
C ASP A 12 1.07 -12.84 -2.23
N THR A 13 2.36 -12.56 -2.02
CA THR A 13 2.93 -11.20 -2.05
C THR A 13 4.29 -11.16 -2.78
N GLY A 14 4.90 -9.97 -2.82
CA GLY A 14 6.28 -9.76 -3.23
C GLY A 14 6.52 -9.57 -4.73
N ILE A 15 5.55 -9.88 -5.59
CA ILE A 15 5.57 -9.61 -7.05
C ILE A 15 4.23 -9.03 -7.49
N LEU A 16 4.27 -8.14 -8.49
CA LEU A 16 3.07 -7.53 -9.08
C LEU A 16 2.52 -8.45 -10.17
N VAL A 17 1.60 -9.33 -9.80
CA VAL A 17 0.89 -10.26 -10.69
C VAL A 17 -0.56 -10.36 -10.23
N GLU A 18 -1.48 -10.57 -11.16
CA GLU A 18 -2.89 -10.81 -10.85
C GLU A 18 -3.07 -11.96 -9.85
N GLY A 19 -4.07 -11.84 -8.97
CA GLY A 19 -4.35 -12.83 -7.92
C GLY A 19 -3.49 -12.74 -6.67
N LYS A 20 -2.47 -11.85 -6.63
CA LYS A 20 -1.68 -11.56 -5.43
C LYS A 20 -2.21 -10.35 -4.66
N ARG A 21 -1.81 -10.24 -3.39
CA ARG A 21 -2.12 -9.08 -2.55
C ARG A 21 -1.63 -7.79 -3.21
N ALA A 22 -2.47 -6.76 -3.14
CA ALA A 22 -2.19 -5.42 -3.64
C ALA A 22 -1.35 -4.61 -2.63
N ASP A 23 -0.17 -5.14 -2.30
CA ASP A 23 0.84 -4.51 -1.44
C ASP A 23 1.91 -3.86 -2.32
N LEU A 24 1.90 -2.53 -2.41
CA LEU A 24 2.71 -1.78 -3.38
C LEU A 24 3.34 -0.53 -2.77
N LEU A 25 4.50 -0.14 -3.30
CA LEU A 25 5.06 1.19 -3.14
C LEU A 25 4.95 1.90 -4.47
N ILE A 26 4.39 3.11 -4.48
CA ILE A 26 4.31 3.93 -5.68
C ILE A 26 5.31 5.06 -5.55
N CYS A 27 6.28 5.07 -6.47
CA CYS A 27 7.34 6.08 -6.53
C CYS A 27 7.22 6.92 -7.81
N ARG A 28 7.52 8.21 -7.72
CA ARG A 28 7.57 9.11 -8.89
C ARG A 28 8.87 9.01 -9.69
N GLU A 29 9.87 8.35 -9.14
CA GLU A 29 11.21 8.21 -9.71
C GLU A 29 11.65 6.74 -9.63
N ASP A 30 12.59 6.35 -10.51
CA ASP A 30 13.18 5.02 -10.50
C ASP A 30 14.15 4.85 -9.32
N VAL A 31 13.63 4.30 -8.23
CA VAL A 31 14.38 3.98 -7.02
C VAL A 31 15.10 2.64 -7.09
N VAL A 32 14.89 1.86 -8.16
CA VAL A 32 15.64 0.61 -8.39
C VAL A 32 16.98 0.92 -9.02
N ALA A 33 16.99 1.85 -9.99
CA ALA A 33 18.23 2.34 -10.61
C ALA A 33 19.05 3.21 -9.65
N ASP A 34 18.39 4.04 -8.84
CA ASP A 34 19.05 4.94 -7.88
C ASP A 34 18.29 4.97 -6.53
N PRO A 35 18.67 4.11 -5.57
CA PRO A 35 17.99 3.97 -4.30
C PRO A 35 17.94 5.25 -3.44
N LEU A 36 18.89 6.16 -3.58
CA LEU A 36 18.94 7.40 -2.79
C LEU A 36 17.73 8.30 -3.04
N ARG A 37 17.10 8.20 -4.22
CA ARG A 37 15.88 8.96 -4.55
C ARG A 37 14.72 8.63 -3.61
N PHE A 38 14.68 7.42 -3.07
CA PHE A 38 13.65 7.03 -2.10
C PHE A 38 13.68 7.94 -0.86
N ASP A 39 14.87 8.22 -0.33
CA ASP A 39 15.09 9.10 0.82
C ASP A 39 14.85 10.58 0.48
N HIS A 40 14.93 10.94 -0.80
CA HIS A 40 14.66 12.29 -1.31
C HIS A 40 13.18 12.52 -1.71
N GLY A 41 12.27 11.67 -1.21
CA GLY A 41 10.84 11.87 -1.36
C GLY A 41 10.25 11.33 -2.67
N ALA A 42 10.92 10.37 -3.31
CA ALA A 42 10.34 9.67 -4.46
C ALA A 42 9.08 8.86 -4.10
N LEU A 43 8.91 8.43 -2.85
CA LEU A 43 7.73 7.67 -2.40
C LEU A 43 6.48 8.56 -2.33
N LEU A 44 5.55 8.33 -3.24
CA LEU A 44 4.25 8.99 -3.27
C LEU A 44 3.26 8.30 -2.33
N GLU A 45 3.06 6.99 -2.50
CA GLU A 45 1.99 6.25 -1.85
C GLU A 45 2.43 4.86 -1.40
N VAL A 46 1.84 4.40 -0.30
CA VAL A 46 2.00 3.03 0.22
C VAL A 46 0.63 2.37 0.16
N LEU A 47 0.52 1.29 -0.60
CA LEU A 47 -0.68 0.47 -0.65
C LEU A 47 -0.49 -0.79 0.18
N LYS A 48 -1.46 -1.08 1.04
CA LYS A 48 -1.59 -2.39 1.69
C LYS A 48 -3.00 -2.92 1.48
N ASP A 49 -3.12 -4.16 0.99
CA ASP A 49 -4.41 -4.77 0.64
C ASP A 49 -5.28 -3.86 -0.25
N GLY A 50 -4.64 -3.07 -1.12
CA GLY A 50 -5.27 -2.12 -2.01
C GLY A 50 -5.80 -0.84 -1.35
N TRP A 51 -5.44 -0.54 -0.09
CA TRP A 51 -5.72 0.74 0.57
C TRP A 51 -4.47 1.62 0.59
N GLY A 52 -4.61 2.90 0.23
CA GLY A 52 -3.56 3.91 0.38
C GLY A 52 -3.42 4.39 1.82
N TYR A 53 -2.26 4.93 2.19
CA TYR A 53 -1.94 5.36 3.55
C TYR A 53 -1.28 6.75 3.65
N ARG A 54 -0.85 7.33 2.53
CA ARG A 54 -0.10 8.60 2.50
C ARG A 54 -0.88 9.75 1.88
N ASN A 55 -2.06 9.50 1.30
CA ASN A 55 -2.82 10.47 0.52
C ASN A 55 -2.00 11.07 -0.64
N GLY A 56 -1.03 10.33 -1.18
CA GLY A 56 -0.13 10.82 -2.23
C GLY A 56 -0.75 10.79 -3.62
N LEU A 57 -1.83 10.03 -3.80
CA LEU A 57 -2.53 9.84 -5.06
C LEU A 57 -4.01 10.22 -4.94
N PRO A 58 -4.45 11.27 -5.66
CA PRO A 58 -5.87 11.64 -5.71
C PRO A 58 -6.74 10.50 -6.22
N GLY A 59 -7.95 10.36 -5.65
CA GLY A 59 -8.94 9.36 -6.08
C GLY A 59 -8.69 7.93 -5.59
N MET A 60 -7.58 7.67 -4.90
CA MET A 60 -7.36 6.38 -4.24
C MET A 60 -8.09 6.33 -2.90
N ARG A 61 -8.68 5.17 -2.56
CA ARG A 61 -9.24 4.94 -1.22
C ARG A 61 -8.13 4.92 -0.17
N GLN A 62 -8.37 5.56 0.98
CA GLN A 62 -7.33 5.81 1.98
C GLN A 62 -7.72 5.23 3.34
N ARG A 63 -6.77 4.52 3.95
CA ARG A 63 -6.86 4.03 5.33
C ARG A 63 -6.35 5.12 6.28
N THR A 64 -7.22 6.05 6.65
CA THR A 64 -6.87 7.11 7.59
C THR A 64 -6.91 6.62 9.05
N PHE A 65 -6.38 7.42 9.98
CA PHE A 65 -6.52 7.17 11.41
C PHE A 65 -8.00 7.06 11.81
N ARG A 66 -8.82 8.04 11.38
CA ARG A 66 -10.27 8.05 11.61
C ARG A 66 -10.91 6.75 11.12
N HIS A 67 -10.66 6.38 9.86
CA HIS A 67 -11.19 5.15 9.28
C HIS A 67 -10.83 3.91 10.11
N SER A 68 -9.59 3.84 10.61
CA SER A 68 -9.13 2.72 11.44
C SER A 68 -9.83 2.67 12.79
N VAL A 69 -10.07 3.83 13.42
CA VAL A 69 -10.84 3.95 14.66
C VAL A 69 -12.29 3.57 14.43
N ASP A 70 -12.92 4.06 13.37
CA ASP A 70 -14.32 3.75 13.05
C ASP A 70 -14.54 2.25 12.87
N LEU A 71 -13.62 1.55 12.19
CA LEU A 71 -13.64 0.10 12.05
C LEU A 71 -13.47 -0.62 13.38
N ALA A 72 -12.52 -0.20 14.22
CA ALA A 72 -12.28 -0.81 15.53
C ALA A 72 -13.48 -0.66 16.47
N LEU A 73 -14.22 0.44 16.34
CA LEU A 73 -15.42 0.73 17.12
C LEU A 73 -16.70 0.13 16.51
N GLY A 74 -16.62 -0.57 15.38
CA GLY A 74 -17.79 -1.13 14.69
C GLY A 74 -18.77 -0.08 14.18
N SER A 75 -18.30 1.15 13.92
CA SER A 75 -19.18 2.26 13.55
C SER A 75 -19.73 2.11 12.12
N PRO A 76 -21.03 2.40 11.88
CA PRO A 76 -21.68 2.23 10.57
C PRO A 76 -21.06 3.06 9.43
N SER A 77 -20.34 4.15 9.75
CA SER A 77 -19.67 4.98 8.75
C SER A 77 -18.61 4.22 7.94
N ALA A 78 -18.07 3.12 8.50
CA ALA A 78 -17.12 2.26 7.80
C ALA A 78 -17.76 1.41 6.67
N LEU A 79 -19.09 1.29 6.63
CA LEU A 79 -19.81 0.48 5.63
C LEU A 79 -20.31 1.28 4.42
N LEU A 80 -20.31 2.63 4.49
CA LEU A 80 -20.96 3.51 3.50
C LEU A 80 -19.99 4.21 2.53
N SER A 81 -18.69 3.89 2.56
CA SER A 81 -17.70 4.46 1.63
C SER A 81 -17.41 3.57 0.42
N GLN A 82 -18.32 2.65 0.05
CA GLN A 82 -18.22 1.81 -1.15
C GLN A 82 -18.67 2.57 -2.39
#